data_AF-A0A520CZI4-F1
#
_entry.id   AF-A0A520CZI4-F1
#
_cell.length_a   1.000
_cell.length_b   1.000
_cell.length_c   1.000
_cell.angle_alpha   90.00
_cell.angle_beta   90.00
_cell.angle_gamma   90.00
#
_symmetry.space_group_name_H-M   'P 1'
#
loop_
_entity.id
_entity.type
_entity.pdbx_description
1 polymer ?
#
loop_
_entity_poly.entity_id
_entity_poly.type
_entity_poly.pdbx_seq_one_letter_code
_entity_poly.pdbx_strand_id
1 'polypeptide(L)'
;MKKLMITILTCVSITAIAQAQEYKPKVSKDSLAILNARLESLKASTKIQELKIKEAEEEADVEKLRLKLLEANDLAKTSAAQHSEVSEKAKGGSFDAKAAEKSAKKAKTDSADAVKALERFNKQIAKVEDLRTQIQGEERKLTYKKPLIIYQYK
;
A
#
# COMPACT_ATOMS: atom_id res chain seq x y z
N MET A 1 79.39 37.19 -8.70
CA MET A 1 78.47 36.86 -9.82
C MET A 1 77.99 35.40 -9.83
N LYS A 2 78.84 34.40 -9.56
CA LYS A 2 78.41 32.97 -9.49
C LYS A 2 77.30 32.69 -8.47
N LYS A 3 77.31 33.35 -7.29
CA LYS A 3 76.28 33.17 -6.25
C LYS A 3 74.90 33.73 -6.64
N LEU A 4 74.86 34.79 -7.46
CA LEU A 4 73.61 35.41 -7.92
C LEU A 4 72.91 34.56 -9.00
N MET A 5 73.70 33.91 -9.86
CA MET A 5 73.16 33.01 -10.89
C MET A 5 72.58 31.72 -10.32
N ILE A 6 73.13 31.20 -9.21
CA ILE A 6 72.59 30.01 -8.55
C ILE A 6 71.22 30.30 -7.93
N THR A 7 71.02 31.49 -7.34
CA THR A 7 69.74 31.89 -6.74
C THR A 7 68.63 32.10 -7.78
N ILE A 8 68.97 32.67 -8.95
CA ILE A 8 68.01 32.84 -10.06
C ILE A 8 67.64 31.48 -10.68
N LEU A 9 68.62 30.57 -10.82
CA LEU A 9 68.38 29.22 -11.36
C LEU A 9 67.52 28.36 -10.41
N THR A 10 67.60 28.57 -9.09
CA THR A 10 66.73 27.93 -8.11
C THR A 10 65.31 28.52 -8.08
N CYS A 11 65.13 29.81 -8.36
CA CYS A 11 63.79 30.40 -8.44
C CYS A 11 63.00 29.94 -9.67
N VAL A 12 63.66 29.70 -10.81
CA VAL A 12 63.02 29.21 -12.04
C VAL A 12 62.65 27.72 -11.95
N SER A 13 63.38 26.94 -11.15
CA SER A 13 63.07 25.51 -10.95
C SER A 13 61.93 25.27 -9.95
N ILE A 14 61.65 26.21 -9.04
CA ILE A 14 60.51 26.12 -8.11
C ILE A 14 59.18 26.48 -8.82
N THR A 15 59.20 27.37 -9.81
CA THR A 15 57.98 27.73 -10.57
C THR A 15 57.58 26.67 -11.61
N ALA A 16 58.48 25.77 -12.00
CA ALA A 16 58.18 24.65 -12.92
C ALA A 16 57.47 23.47 -12.24
N ILE A 17 57.52 23.38 -10.89
CA ILE A 17 56.84 22.33 -10.10
C ILE A 17 55.45 22.79 -9.63
N ALA A 18 55.09 24.06 -9.86
CA ALA A 18 53.69 24.44 -10.02
C ALA A 18 53.14 23.92 -11.36
N GLN A 19 53.48 22.67 -11.72
CA GLN A 19 52.64 21.88 -12.60
C GLN A 19 51.25 21.93 -11.98
N ALA A 20 50.33 22.52 -12.74
CA ALA A 20 48.93 22.55 -12.42
C ALA A 20 48.55 21.22 -11.77
N GLN A 21 48.25 21.25 -10.47
CA GLN A 21 47.49 20.17 -9.88
C GLN A 21 46.17 20.20 -10.63
N GLU A 22 46.08 19.42 -11.71
CA GLU A 22 44.82 19.16 -12.38
C GLU A 22 43.91 18.60 -11.30
N TYR A 23 42.95 19.42 -10.88
CA TYR A 23 41.84 18.95 -10.09
C TYR A 23 41.13 17.90 -10.94
N LYS A 24 41.48 16.63 -10.72
CA LYS A 24 40.70 15.51 -11.24
C LYS A 24 39.49 15.41 -10.32
N PRO A 25 38.30 15.85 -10.75
CA PRO A 25 37.12 15.70 -9.92
C PRO A 25 36.99 14.22 -9.56
N LYS A 26 37.01 13.91 -8.25
CA LYS A 26 36.81 12.54 -7.73
C LYS A 26 35.40 12.00 -8.04
N VAL A 27 34.51 12.86 -8.57
CA VAL A 27 33.13 12.56 -8.92
C VAL A 27 32.91 13.03 -10.36
N SER A 28 32.76 12.10 -11.30
CA SER A 28 32.36 12.46 -12.66
C SER A 28 30.88 12.85 -12.67
N LYS A 29 30.47 13.70 -13.61
CA LYS A 29 29.05 14.00 -13.84
C LYS A 29 28.23 12.73 -14.03
N ASP A 30 28.84 11.71 -14.63
CA ASP A 30 28.25 10.39 -14.86
C ASP A 30 28.02 9.63 -13.54
N SER A 31 28.95 9.67 -12.59
CA SER A 31 28.77 8.98 -11.29
C SER A 31 27.70 9.64 -10.43
N LEU A 32 27.56 10.97 -10.49
CA LEU A 32 26.48 11.70 -9.81
C LEU A 32 25.12 11.41 -10.46
N ALA A 33 25.05 11.34 -11.79
CA ALA A 33 23.83 10.97 -12.50
C ALA A 33 23.38 9.54 -12.19
N ILE A 34 24.32 8.59 -12.13
CA ILE A 34 24.04 7.19 -11.74
C ILE A 34 23.55 7.11 -10.30
N LEU A 35 24.19 7.84 -9.38
CA LEU A 35 23.78 7.87 -7.97
C LEU A 35 22.36 8.43 -7.81
N ASN A 36 22.05 9.53 -8.51
CA ASN A 36 20.70 10.11 -8.48
C ASN A 36 19.66 9.16 -9.07
N ALA A 37 19.95 8.46 -10.17
CA ALA A 37 19.05 7.45 -10.74
C ALA A 37 18.77 6.30 -9.76
N ARG A 38 19.80 5.81 -9.06
CA ARG A 38 19.67 4.79 -8.01
C ARG A 38 18.83 5.29 -6.84
N LEU A 39 19.05 6.52 -6.40
CA LEU A 39 18.31 7.13 -5.29
C LEU A 39 16.82 7.32 -5.64
N GLU A 40 16.51 7.72 -6.87
CA GLU A 40 15.15 7.81 -7.39
C GLU A 40 14.47 6.43 -7.50
N SER A 41 15.21 5.40 -7.91
CA SER A 41 14.72 4.02 -7.90
C SER A 41 14.43 3.53 -6.48
N LEU A 42 15.30 3.86 -5.53
CA LEU A 42 15.13 3.48 -4.13
C LEU A 42 13.89 4.14 -3.53
N LYS A 43 13.71 5.46 -3.71
CA LYS A 43 12.52 6.19 -3.24
C LYS A 43 11.22 5.59 -3.78
N ALA A 44 11.17 5.30 -5.08
CA ALA A 44 9.98 4.69 -5.68
C ALA A 44 9.73 3.26 -5.15
N SER A 45 10.79 2.49 -4.91
CA SER A 45 10.70 1.17 -4.29
C SER A 45 10.16 1.24 -2.85
N THR A 46 10.66 2.18 -2.05
CA THR A 46 10.15 2.45 -0.70
C THR A 46 8.67 2.82 -0.73
N LYS A 47 8.26 3.69 -1.67
CA LYS A 47 6.84 4.06 -1.83
C LYS A 47 5.96 2.86 -2.15
N ILE A 48 6.40 1.95 -3.03
CA ILE A 48 5.66 0.71 -3.32
C ILE A 48 5.56 -0.18 -2.08
N GLN A 49 6.63 -0.30 -1.30
CA GLN A 49 6.62 -1.06 -0.05
C GLN A 49 5.63 -0.46 0.96
N GLU A 50 5.61 0.87 1.12
CA GLU A 50 4.63 1.56 1.98
C GLU A 50 3.20 1.31 1.53
N LEU A 51 2.94 1.32 0.21
CA LEU A 51 1.61 1.01 -0.33
C LEU A 51 1.23 -0.46 -0.10
N LYS A 52 2.16 -1.41 -0.27
CA LYS A 52 1.95 -2.84 0.01
C LYS A 52 1.70 -3.12 1.50
N ILE A 53 2.34 -2.37 2.39
CA ILE A 53 2.06 -2.44 3.83
C ILE A 53 0.62 -2.00 4.10
N LYS A 54 0.18 -0.86 3.52
CA LYS A 54 -1.20 -0.39 3.64
C LYS A 54 -2.21 -1.36 3.03
N GLU A 55 -1.90 -1.98 1.89
CA GLU A 55 -2.73 -3.03 1.30
C GLU A 55 -2.94 -4.17 2.29
N ALA A 56 -1.87 -4.68 2.90
CA ALA A 56 -1.95 -5.75 3.88
C ALA A 56 -2.76 -5.36 5.13
N GLU A 57 -2.63 -4.12 5.62
CA GLU A 57 -3.44 -3.60 6.73
C GLU A 57 -4.93 -3.57 6.37
N GLU A 58 -5.27 -3.05 5.19
CA GLU A 58 -6.67 -2.97 4.74
C GLU A 58 -7.25 -4.37 4.43
N GLU A 59 -6.46 -5.33 3.93
CA GLU A 59 -6.85 -6.73 3.75
C GLU A 59 -7.15 -7.43 5.08
N ALA A 60 -6.38 -7.15 6.14
CA ALA A 60 -6.69 -7.66 7.47
C ALA A 60 -8.05 -7.13 7.97
N ASP A 61 -8.39 -5.89 7.65
CA ASP A 61 -9.70 -5.32 7.96
C ASP A 61 -10.82 -5.87 7.06
N VAL A 62 -10.54 -6.22 5.80
CA VAL A 62 -11.47 -6.98 4.94
C VAL A 62 -11.86 -8.29 5.62
N GLU A 63 -10.91 -9.07 6.14
CA GLU A 63 -11.24 -10.36 6.78
C GLU A 63 -12.08 -10.18 8.05
N LYS A 64 -11.77 -9.16 8.87
CA LYS A 64 -12.62 -8.82 10.04
C LYS A 64 -14.05 -8.48 9.61
N LEU A 65 -14.22 -7.72 8.52
CA LEU A 65 -15.54 -7.38 8.00
C LEU A 65 -16.22 -8.58 7.34
N ARG A 66 -15.46 -9.51 6.74
CA ARG A 66 -15.97 -10.77 6.17
C ARG A 66 -16.61 -11.63 7.25
N LEU A 67 -15.93 -11.79 8.39
CA LEU A 67 -16.47 -12.53 9.54
C LEU A 67 -17.76 -11.88 10.06
N LYS A 68 -17.78 -10.55 10.24
CA LYS A 68 -18.98 -9.82 10.66
C LYS A 68 -20.13 -9.94 9.67
N LEU A 69 -19.84 -9.96 8.37
CA LEU A 69 -20.84 -10.17 7.33
C LEU A 69 -21.42 -11.58 7.42
N LEU A 70 -20.60 -12.61 7.61
CA LEU A 70 -21.05 -13.99 7.79
C LEU A 70 -21.97 -14.11 9.02
N GLU A 71 -21.54 -13.57 10.17
CA GLU A 71 -22.34 -13.55 11.40
C GLU A 71 -23.70 -12.85 11.19
N ALA A 72 -23.70 -11.66 10.58
CA ALA A 72 -24.93 -10.92 10.31
C ALA A 72 -25.86 -11.66 9.34
N ASN A 73 -25.29 -12.35 8.34
CA ASN A 73 -26.05 -13.14 7.37
C ASN A 73 -26.69 -14.37 8.04
N ASP A 74 -25.96 -15.06 8.91
CA ASP A 74 -26.47 -16.21 9.65
C ASP A 74 -27.59 -15.82 10.62
N LEU A 75 -27.46 -14.67 11.29
CA LEU A 75 -28.53 -14.09 12.12
C LEU A 75 -29.77 -13.75 11.27
N ALA A 76 -29.59 -13.11 10.12
CA ALA A 76 -30.69 -12.77 9.22
C ALA A 76 -31.43 -14.04 8.71
N LYS A 77 -30.69 -15.08 8.31
CA LYS A 77 -31.25 -16.38 7.91
C LYS A 77 -32.01 -17.05 9.05
N THR A 78 -31.41 -17.09 10.24
CA THR A 78 -32.04 -17.71 11.41
C THR A 78 -33.33 -17.00 11.78
N SER A 79 -33.32 -15.66 11.82
CA SER A 79 -34.51 -14.87 12.13
C SER A 79 -35.58 -14.97 11.04
N ALA A 80 -35.20 -15.08 9.77
CA ALA A 80 -36.15 -15.32 8.67
C ALA A 80 -36.80 -16.71 8.78
N ALA A 81 -36.04 -17.75 9.09
CA ALA A 81 -36.56 -19.09 9.33
C ALA A 81 -37.54 -19.11 10.51
N GLN A 82 -37.17 -18.50 11.64
CA GLN A 82 -38.05 -18.37 12.81
C GLN A 82 -39.33 -17.59 12.48
N HIS A 83 -39.24 -16.52 11.70
CA HIS A 83 -40.41 -15.78 11.26
C HIS A 83 -41.33 -16.62 10.36
N SER A 84 -40.75 -17.40 9.45
CA SER A 84 -41.49 -18.34 8.59
C SER A 84 -42.22 -19.39 9.42
N GLU A 85 -41.55 -20.02 10.39
CA GLU A 85 -42.17 -21.02 11.27
C GLU A 85 -43.32 -20.44 12.11
N VAL A 86 -43.16 -19.22 12.64
CA VAL A 86 -44.22 -18.54 13.39
C VAL A 86 -45.39 -18.17 12.47
N SER A 87 -45.11 -17.77 11.23
CA SER A 87 -46.14 -17.49 10.21
C SER A 87 -46.91 -18.75 9.80
N GLU A 88 -46.24 -19.90 9.70
CA GLU A 88 -46.89 -21.18 9.41
C GLU A 88 -47.80 -21.63 10.55
N LYS A 89 -47.33 -21.52 11.80
CA LYS A 89 -48.15 -21.85 12.99
C LYS A 89 -49.40 -20.97 13.10
N ALA A 90 -49.32 -19.71 12.65
CA ALA A 90 -50.48 -18.81 12.58
C ALA A 90 -51.62 -19.34 11.68
N LYS A 91 -51.30 -20.09 10.62
CA LYS A 91 -52.29 -20.70 9.73
C LYS A 91 -53.03 -21.90 10.36
N GLY A 92 -52.45 -22.49 11.41
CA GLY A 92 -52.97 -23.67 12.10
C GLY A 92 -53.87 -23.38 13.31
N GLY A 93 -54.25 -22.13 13.57
CA GLY A 93 -55.24 -21.76 14.59
C GLY A 93 -54.70 -21.40 15.99
N SER A 94 -53.40 -21.62 16.26
CA SER A 94 -52.72 -21.11 17.46
C SER A 94 -51.87 -19.90 17.08
N PHE A 95 -52.45 -18.70 17.13
CA PHE A 95 -51.80 -17.46 16.71
C PHE A 95 -51.50 -16.55 17.90
N ASP A 96 -50.21 -16.45 18.25
CA ASP A 96 -49.72 -15.40 19.14
C ASP A 96 -49.24 -14.21 18.30
N ALA A 97 -50.11 -13.20 18.18
CA ALA A 97 -49.85 -11.98 17.43
C ALA A 97 -48.60 -11.22 17.94
N LYS A 98 -48.33 -11.25 19.26
CA LYS A 98 -47.17 -10.56 19.85
C LYS A 98 -45.87 -11.27 19.50
N ALA A 99 -45.87 -12.60 19.54
CA ALA A 99 -44.71 -13.39 19.13
C ALA A 99 -44.42 -13.23 17.63
N ALA A 100 -45.46 -13.21 16.79
CA ALA A 100 -45.33 -12.96 15.35
C ALA A 100 -44.76 -11.57 15.05
N GLU A 101 -45.26 -10.52 15.71
CA GLU A 101 -44.77 -9.15 15.54
C GLU A 101 -43.32 -9.00 16.00
N LYS A 102 -42.94 -9.61 17.14
CA LYS A 102 -41.56 -9.59 17.64
C LYS A 102 -40.61 -10.31 16.67
N SER A 103 -41.01 -11.46 16.15
CA SER A 103 -40.23 -12.23 15.18
C SER A 103 -40.06 -11.46 13.86
N ALA A 104 -41.14 -10.85 13.35
CA ALA A 104 -41.09 -10.01 12.15
C ALA A 104 -40.15 -8.80 12.31
N LYS A 105 -40.24 -8.11 13.46
CA LYS A 105 -39.35 -6.98 13.78
C LYS A 105 -37.89 -7.42 13.84
N LYS A 106 -37.59 -8.56 14.48
CA LYS A 106 -36.23 -9.10 14.55
C LYS A 106 -35.69 -9.47 13.17
N ALA A 107 -36.47 -10.18 12.35
CA ALA A 107 -36.08 -10.54 10.98
C ALA A 107 -35.79 -9.30 10.12
N LYS A 108 -36.60 -8.24 10.25
CA LYS A 108 -36.38 -6.97 9.55
C LYS A 108 -35.09 -6.28 10.00
N THR A 109 -34.84 -6.22 11.31
CA THR A 109 -33.62 -5.61 11.86
C THR A 109 -32.38 -6.38 11.43
N ASP A 110 -32.36 -7.69 11.63
CA ASP A 110 -31.20 -8.54 11.30
C ASP A 110 -30.91 -8.50 9.78
N SER A 111 -31.96 -8.46 8.94
CA SER A 111 -31.79 -8.25 7.50
C SER A 111 -31.18 -6.89 7.16
N ALA A 112 -31.60 -5.81 7.82
CA ALA A 112 -31.04 -4.48 7.58
C ALA A 112 -29.58 -4.40 8.04
N ASP A 113 -29.22 -5.06 9.13
CA ASP A 113 -27.85 -5.11 9.64
C ASP A 113 -26.94 -5.96 8.73
N ALA A 114 -27.45 -7.05 8.16
CA ALA A 114 -26.73 -7.81 7.14
C ALA A 114 -26.43 -6.98 5.87
N VAL A 115 -27.39 -6.16 5.42
CA VAL A 115 -27.19 -5.24 4.29
C VAL A 115 -26.11 -4.20 4.61
N LYS A 116 -26.16 -3.57 5.79
CA LYS A 116 -25.12 -2.61 6.22
C LYS A 116 -23.74 -3.27 6.35
N ALA A 117 -23.68 -4.51 6.83
CA ALA A 117 -22.43 -5.26 6.92
C ALA A 117 -21.85 -5.51 5.51
N LEU A 118 -22.69 -5.85 4.55
CA LEU A 118 -22.30 -6.05 3.15
C LEU A 118 -21.79 -4.75 2.51
N GLU A 119 -22.47 -3.63 2.73
CA GLU A 119 -22.03 -2.33 2.23
C GLU A 119 -20.64 -1.94 2.78
N ARG A 120 -20.42 -2.15 4.09
CA ARG A 120 -19.11 -1.88 4.73
C ARG A 120 -18.02 -2.77 4.16
N PHE A 121 -18.31 -4.06 3.99
CA PHE A 121 -17.39 -5.02 3.40
C PHE A 121 -17.01 -4.63 1.96
N ASN A 122 -18.01 -4.31 1.11
CA ASN A 122 -17.78 -3.89 -0.27
C ASN A 122 -16.98 -2.59 -0.35
N LYS A 123 -17.28 -1.61 0.53
CA LYS A 123 -16.51 -0.36 0.61
C LYS A 123 -15.04 -0.62 0.96
N GLN A 124 -14.78 -1.58 1.85
CA GLN A 124 -13.42 -1.93 2.24
C GLN A 124 -12.67 -2.63 1.10
N ILE A 125 -13.32 -3.55 0.37
CA ILE A 125 -12.75 -4.17 -0.83
C ILE A 125 -12.35 -3.11 -1.86
N ALA A 126 -13.23 -2.13 -2.12
CA ALA A 126 -12.95 -1.08 -3.08
C ALA A 126 -11.69 -0.26 -2.72
N LYS A 127 -11.39 -0.07 -1.43
CA LYS A 127 -10.13 0.58 -1.01
C LYS A 127 -8.90 -0.28 -1.32
N VAL A 128 -8.99 -1.59 -1.09
CA VAL A 128 -7.89 -2.53 -1.42
C VAL A 128 -7.64 -2.52 -2.93
N GLU A 129 -8.69 -2.49 -3.75
CA GLU A 129 -8.58 -2.38 -5.21
C GLU A 129 -7.94 -1.06 -5.67
N ASP A 130 -8.29 0.05 -5.02
CA ASP A 130 -7.64 1.34 -5.28
C ASP A 130 -6.14 1.30 -4.93
N LEU A 131 -5.77 0.73 -3.77
CA LEU A 131 -4.38 0.56 -3.38
C LEU A 131 -3.60 -0.30 -4.39
N ARG A 132 -4.18 -1.42 -4.86
CA ARG A 132 -3.58 -2.26 -5.92
C ARG A 132 -3.36 -1.49 -7.21
N THR A 133 -4.31 -0.64 -7.58
CA THR A 133 -4.18 0.24 -8.76
C THR A 133 -3.05 1.26 -8.58
N GLN A 134 -2.93 1.86 -7.40
CA GLN A 134 -1.83 2.76 -7.06
C GLN A 134 -0.47 2.06 -7.10
N ILE A 135 -0.38 0.84 -6.53
CA ILE A 135 0.84 0.00 -6.55
C ILE A 135 1.26 -0.26 -7.99
N GLN A 136 0.34 -0.73 -8.84
CA GLN A 136 0.64 -0.97 -10.25
C GLN A 136 1.10 0.30 -10.97
N GLY A 137 0.49 1.44 -10.66
CA GLY A 137 0.88 2.74 -11.19
C GLY A 137 2.32 3.13 -10.81
N GLU A 138 2.72 2.90 -9.57
CA GLU A 138 4.09 3.16 -9.11
C GLU A 138 5.10 2.12 -9.63
N GLU A 139 4.72 0.83 -9.70
CA GLU A 139 5.56 -0.24 -10.26
C GLU A 139 5.91 0.04 -11.74
N ARG A 140 4.96 0.55 -12.53
CA ARG A 140 5.21 0.99 -13.92
C ARG A 140 6.25 2.09 -14.01
N LYS A 141 6.38 2.97 -13.01
CA LYS A 141 7.42 4.02 -12.99
C LYS A 141 8.81 3.45 -12.73
N LEU A 142 8.90 2.29 -12.07
CA LEU A 142 10.16 1.57 -11.87
C LEU A 142 10.58 0.76 -13.08
N THR A 143 9.63 0.22 -13.87
CA THR A 143 9.94 -0.64 -15.03
C THR A 143 10.90 0.02 -16.04
N TYR A 144 10.91 1.35 -16.12
CA TYR A 144 11.76 2.12 -17.03
C TYR A 144 13.03 2.69 -16.38
N LYS A 145 13.24 2.51 -15.06
CA LYS A 145 14.40 3.05 -14.33
C LYS A 145 15.43 1.96 -14.06
N LYS A 146 16.71 2.24 -14.36
CA LYS A 146 17.85 1.39 -13.96
C LYS A 146 18.40 1.83 -12.59
N PRO A 147 18.82 0.90 -11.72
CA PRO A 147 18.80 -0.55 -11.88
C PRO A 147 17.38 -1.13 -11.71
N LEU A 148 17.05 -2.16 -12.50
CA LEU A 148 15.82 -2.94 -12.33
C LEU A 148 15.89 -3.66 -10.99
N ILE A 149 15.10 -3.21 -10.01
CA ILE A 149 14.88 -3.95 -8.76
C ILE A 149 13.75 -4.94 -9.04
N ILE A 150 14.10 -6.20 -9.25
CA ILE A 150 13.15 -7.27 -9.53
C ILE A 150 12.80 -7.95 -8.19
N TYR A 151 11.54 -7.82 -7.76
CA TYR A 151 11.02 -8.60 -6.64
C TYR A 151 10.61 -9.98 -7.17
N GLN A 152 11.42 -11.01 -6.89
CA GLN A 152 11.01 -12.39 -7.15
C GLN A 152 10.11 -12.86 -6.01
N TYR A 153 8.88 -13.23 -6.34
CA TYR A 153 7.97 -13.95 -5.44
C TYR A 153 8.28 -15.45 -5.53
N LYS A 154 8.57 -16.09 -4.40
CA LYS A 154 8.59 -17.55 -4.24
C LYS A 154 7.40 -17.96 -3.37
#